data_AF-E6QV50-F1
#
_entry.id   AF-E6QV50-F1
#
_cell.length_a   1.000
_cell.length_b   1.000
_cell.length_c   1.000
_cell.angle_alpha   90.00
_cell.angle_beta   90.00
_cell.angle_gamma   90.00
#
_symmetry.space_group_name_H-M   'P 1'
#
loop_
_entity.id
_entity.type
_entity.pdbx_description
1 polymer ?
#
loop_
_entity_poly.entity_id
_entity_poly.type
_entity_poly.pdbx_seq_one_letter_code
_entity_poly.pdbx_strand_id
1 'polypeptide(L)' 'MIEERLVNIETKITFQEDLIEELNKVVYQQQQKLNQLEAICTSLARHIQSLGEAENTSKPVNERPPHY' A
#
# COMPACT_ATOMS: atom_id res chain seq x y z
N MET A 1 -38.88 -28.83 -16.13
CA MET A 1 -37.63 -29.62 -16.08
C MET A 1 -36.44 -28.87 -16.69
N ILE A 2 -36.33 -28.66 -18.00
CA ILE A 2 -35.18 -27.91 -18.58
C ILE A 2 -35.29 -26.40 -18.32
N GLU A 3 -36.47 -25.84 -18.54
CA GLU A 3 -36.74 -24.40 -18.37
C GLU A 3 -36.53 -23.95 -16.91
N GLU A 4 -37.00 -24.75 -15.95
CA GLU A 4 -36.75 -24.54 -14.52
C GLU A 4 -35.27 -24.60 -14.14
N ARG A 5 -34.48 -25.49 -14.77
CA ARG A 5 -33.02 -25.53 -14.57
C ARG A 5 -32.35 -24.29 -15.15
N LEU A 6 -32.82 -23.80 -16.30
CA LEU A 6 -32.35 -22.56 -16.91
C LEU A 6 -32.59 -21.34 -16.01
N VAL A 7 -33.82 -21.17 -15.52
CA VAL A 7 -34.17 -20.08 -14.59
C VAL A 7 -33.32 -20.12 -13.32
N ASN A 8 -33.09 -21.31 -12.77
CA ASN A 8 -32.22 -21.48 -11.61
C ASN A 8 -30.76 -21.10 -11.89
N ILE A 9 -30.25 -21.40 -13.09
CA ILE A 9 -28.89 -21.04 -13.50
C ILE A 9 -28.79 -19.53 -13.70
N GLU A 10 -29.72 -18.90 -14.40
CA GLU A 10 -29.76 -17.44 -14.59
C GLU A 10 -29.79 -16.71 -13.26
N THR A 11 -30.67 -17.15 -12.35
CA THR A 11 -30.75 -16.59 -10.99
C THR A 11 -29.39 -16.67 -10.28
N LYS A 12 -28.73 -17.82 -10.34
CA LYS A 12 -27.39 -18.00 -9.74
C LYS A 12 -26.33 -17.14 -10.40
N ILE A 13 -26.37 -16.96 -11.71
CA ILE A 13 -25.41 -16.13 -12.45
C ILE A 13 -25.56 -14.67 -12.00
N THR A 14 -26.78 -14.13 -11.96
CA THR A 14 -27.01 -12.75 -11.50
C THR A 14 -26.49 -12.52 -10.08
N PHE A 15 -26.76 -13.44 -9.15
CA PHE A 15 -26.19 -13.33 -7.80
C PHE A 15 -24.66 -13.40 -7.77
N GLN A 16 -24.05 -14.18 -8.67
CA GLN A 16 -22.60 -14.26 -8.78
C GLN A 16 -22.00 -12.98 -9.39
N GLU A 17 -22.67 -12.37 -10.36
CA GLU A 17 -22.27 -11.08 -10.95
C GLU A 17 -22.27 -9.98 -9.89
N ASP A 18 -23.35 -9.88 -9.11
CA ASP A 18 -23.45 -8.94 -7.99
C ASP A 18 -22.33 -9.15 -6.95
N LEU A 19 -22.07 -10.41 -6.60
CA LEU A 19 -21.01 -10.77 -5.65
C LEU A 19 -19.63 -10.38 -6.19
N ILE A 20 -19.37 -10.60 -7.48
CA ILE A 20 -18.10 -10.22 -8.12
C ILE A 20 -17.93 -8.70 -8.08
N GLU A 21 -18.99 -7.93 -8.32
CA GLU A 21 -18.92 -6.47 -8.26
C GLU A 21 -18.58 -5.98 -6.86
N GLU A 22 -19.22 -6.54 -5.83
CA GLU A 22 -18.94 -6.20 -4.43
C GLU A 22 -17.51 -6.58 -4.03
N LEU A 23 -17.04 -7.77 -4.44
CA LEU A 23 -15.65 -8.19 -4.20
C LEU A 23 -14.66 -7.23 -4.87
N ASN A 24 -14.93 -6.79 -6.10
CA ASN A 24 -14.08 -5.82 -6.79
C ASN A 24 -14.03 -4.47 -6.04
N LYS A 25 -15.17 -3.98 -5.54
CA LYS A 25 -15.21 -2.75 -4.72
C LYS A 25 -14.35 -2.89 -3.47
N VAL A 26 -14.46 -4.02 -2.77
CA VAL A 26 -13.66 -4.30 -1.56
C VAL A 26 -12.17 -4.37 -1.89
N VAL A 27 -11.77 -5.09 -2.93
CA VAL A 27 -10.36 -5.19 -3.36
C VAL A 27 -9.80 -3.82 -3.71
N TYR A 28 -10.57 -2.99 -4.42
CA TYR A 28 -10.16 -1.63 -4.74
C TYR A 28 -9.92 -0.78 -3.48
N GLN A 29 -10.84 -0.81 -2.52
CA GLN A 29 -10.69 -0.09 -1.25
C GLN A 29 -9.48 -0.59 -0.45
N GLN A 30 -9.22 -1.90 -0.46
CA GLN A 30 -8.04 -2.48 0.18
C GLN A 30 -6.75 -1.99 -0.49
N GLN A 31 -6.70 -1.95 -1.82
CA GLN A 31 -5.54 -1.44 -2.56
C GLN A 31 -5.26 0.02 -2.23
N GLN A 32 -6.30 0.86 -2.12
CA GLN A 32 -6.14 2.26 -1.71
C GLN A 32 -5.52 2.38 -0.31
N LYS A 33 -5.98 1.56 0.64
CA LYS A 33 -5.42 1.53 2.00
C LYS A 33 -3.95 1.08 1.97
N LEU A 34 -3.62 0.04 1.20
CA LEU A 34 -2.23 -0.43 1.06
C LEU A 34 -1.32 0.67 0.51
N ASN A 35 -1.75 1.37 -0.54
CA ASN A 35 -0.98 2.48 -1.10
C ASN A 35 -0.75 3.60 -0.07
N GLN A 36 -1.74 3.90 0.77
CA GLN A 36 -1.61 4.87 1.84
C GLN A 36 -0.60 4.41 2.91
N LEU A 37 -0.68 3.15 3.34
CA LEU A 37 0.28 2.58 4.29
C LEU A 37 1.70 2.59 3.72
N GLU A 38 1.86 2.20 2.46
CA GLU A 38 3.16 2.21 1.77
C GLU A 38 3.77 3.63 1.76
N ALA A 39 2.98 4.64 1.39
CA ALA A 39 3.42 6.03 1.39
C ALA A 39 3.88 6.50 2.78
N ILE A 40 3.15 6.13 3.83
CA ILE A 40 3.53 6.43 5.23
C ILE A 40 4.84 5.74 5.59
N CYS A 41 4.98 4.45 5.29
CA CYS A 41 6.21 3.70 5.55
C CYS A 41 7.42 4.30 4.82
N THR A 42 7.27 4.67 3.54
CA THR A 42 8.33 5.35 2.78
C THR A 42 8.68 6.72 3.38
N SER A 43 7.70 7.47 3.88
CA SER A 43 7.95 8.74 4.56
C SER A 43 8.70 8.56 5.88
N LEU A 44 8.31 7.57 6.68
CA LEU A 44 8.98 7.23 7.94
C LEU A 44 10.42 6.78 7.70
N ALA A 45 10.65 5.91 6.71
CA ALA A 45 11.98 5.46 6.34
C ALA A 45 12.89 6.63 5.95
N ARG A 46 12.38 7.55 5.12
CA ARG A 46 13.12 8.79 4.75
C ARG A 46 13.42 9.66 5.96
N HIS A 47 12.46 9.81 6.88
CA HIS A 47 12.67 10.60 8.09
C HIS A 47 13.77 10.01 8.98
N ILE A 48 13.75 8.69 9.22
CA ILE A 48 14.79 8.00 9.98
C ILE A 48 16.16 8.17 9.33
N GLN A 49 16.24 8.02 8.01
CA GLN A 49 17.50 8.26 7.28
C GLN A 49 18.01 9.69 7.47
N SER A 50 17.13 10.69 7.34
CA SER A 50 17.51 12.11 7.51
C SER A 50 18.05 12.42 8.92
N LEU A 51 17.51 11.77 9.97
CA LEU A 51 18.00 11.91 11.34
C LEU A 51 19.41 11.32 11.51
N GLY A 52 19.68 10.15 10.91
CA GLY A 52 21.01 9.53 10.92
C GLY A 52 22.07 10.36 10.17
N GLU A 53 21.68 11.03 9.08
CA GLU A 53 22.57 11.93 8.34
C GLU A 53 22.90 13.22 9.12
N ALA A 54 21.92 13.77 9.85
CA ALA A 54 22.10 14.94 10.73
C ALA A 54 23.04 14.66 11.92
N GLU A 55 23.02 13.43 12.46
CA GLU A 55 23.92 13.01 13.55
C GLU A 55 25.38 12.87 13.07
N ASN A 56 25.60 12.43 11.83
CA ASN A 56 26.95 12.32 11.25
C ASN A 56 27.57 13.66 10.87
N THR A 57 26.76 14.66 10.51
CA THR A 57 27.22 16.03 10.23
C THR A 57 27.44 16.87 11.50
N SER A 58 26.84 16.48 12.64
CA SER A 58 27.02 17.15 13.93
C SER A 58 28.24 16.65 14.73
N LYS A 59 28.95 15.63 14.25
CA LYS A 59 30.28 15.28 14.78
C LYS A 59 31.28 16.29 14.21
N PRO A 60 31.96 17.11 15.03
CA PRO A 60 32.99 18.00 14.52
C PRO A 60 34.09 17.13 13.90
N VAL A 61 34.18 17.17 12.57
CA VAL A 61 35.31 16.64 11.84
C VAL A 61 36.52 17.35 12.43
N ASN A 62 37.33 16.59 13.16
CA ASN A 62 38.52 17.05 13.84
C ASN A 62 39.56 17.42 12.77
N GLU A 63 39.37 18.58 12.14
CA GLU A 63 40.30 19.15 11.19
C GLU A 63 41.58 19.48 11.94
N ARG A 64 42.57 18.60 11.80
CA ARG A 64 43.90 18.78 12.36
C ARG A 64 44.53 20.01 11.69
N PRO A 65 44.93 21.06 12.43
CA PRO A 65 45.47 22.26 11.79
C PRO A 65 46.79 21.96 11.07
N PRO A 66 47.00 22.47 9.84
CA PRO A 66 48.30 22.37 9.17
C PRO A 66 49.30 23.27 9.88
N HIS A 67 50.28 22.68 10.55
CA HIS A 67 51.45 23.40 11.03
C HIS A 67 52.44 23.57 9.86
N TYR A 68 52.71 24.83 9.52
CA TYR A 68 53.80 25.28 8.64
C TYR A 68 55.15 25.21 9.36
#